data_AF-A0A9E5TG89-F1
#
_entry.id   AF-A0A9E5TG89-F1
#
_cell.length_a   1.000
_cell.length_b   1.000
_cell.length_c   1.000
_cell.angle_alpha   90.00
_cell.angle_beta   90.00
_cell.angle_gamma   90.00
#
_symmetry.space_group_name_H-M   'P 1'
#
loop_
_entity.id
_entity.type
_entity.pdbx_description
1 polymer ?
#
loop_
_entity_poly.entity_id
_entity_poly.type
_entity_poly.pdbx_seq_one_letter_code
_entity_poly.pdbx_strand_id
1 'polypeptide(L)'
;MDWGGNYEDLIYVADETVARLVSALTGDRRIPKPKRMDLLANQIGLGGAPAQIIKLADLQHDCFHLLGLPLGRPDEMLLELMGEWLDDAR
;
A
#
# COMPACT_ATOMS: atom_id res chain seq x y z
N MET A 1 3.29 -11.18 -13.78
CA MET A 1 4.51 -10.46 -14.20
C MET A 1 5.37 -10.38 -12.95
N ASP A 2 6.34 -11.29 -12.82
CA ASP A 2 7.22 -11.32 -11.65
C ASP A 2 8.34 -10.30 -11.88
N TRP A 3 8.16 -9.11 -11.34
CA TRP A 3 9.22 -8.10 -11.35
C TRP A 3 10.32 -8.57 -10.40
N GLY A 4 11.49 -8.88 -10.96
CA GLY A 4 12.69 -9.34 -10.24
C GLY A 4 13.66 -8.22 -9.86
N GLY A 5 13.25 -6.96 -10.02
CA GLY A 5 14.10 -5.80 -9.77
C GLY A 5 14.43 -5.62 -8.29
N ASN A 6 15.66 -5.19 -8.01
CA ASN A 6 16.14 -4.86 -6.68
C ASN A 6 15.97 -3.35 -6.38
N TYR A 7 16.42 -2.91 -5.21
CA TYR A 7 16.31 -1.50 -4.80
C TYR A 7 17.07 -0.54 -5.74
N GLU A 8 18.20 -0.97 -6.30
CA GLU A 8 19.02 -0.17 -7.23
C GLU A 8 18.32 -0.01 -8.59
N ASP A 9 17.62 -1.04 -9.05
CA ASP A 9 16.80 -0.98 -10.28
C ASP A 9 15.67 0.05 -10.14
N LEU A 10 15.06 0.16 -8.95
CA LEU A 10 14.03 1.18 -8.68
C LEU A 10 14.60 2.60 -8.70
N ILE A 11 15.80 2.80 -8.14
CA ILE A 11 16.48 4.09 -8.20
C ILE A 11 16.77 4.47 -9.66
N TYR A 12 17.24 3.52 -10.46
CA TYR A 12 17.60 3.75 -11.86
C TYR A 12 16.40 4.16 -12.73
N VAL A 13 15.24 3.52 -12.52
CA VAL A 13 14.05 3.72 -13.36
C VAL A 13 13.16 4.87 -12.89
N ALA A 14 13.09 5.11 -11.58
CA ALA A 14 12.27 6.16 -10.99
C ALA A 14 13.15 7.18 -10.26
N ASP A 15 13.31 7.01 -8.95
CA ASP A 15 14.21 7.77 -8.11
C ASP A 15 14.36 7.09 -6.73
N GLU A 16 15.20 7.67 -5.87
CA GLU A 16 15.43 7.18 -4.52
C GLU A 16 14.19 7.29 -3.61
N THR A 17 13.35 8.30 -3.81
CA THR A 17 12.13 8.48 -3.01
C THR A 17 11.14 7.34 -3.27
N VAL A 18 10.92 6.98 -4.53
CA VAL A 18 10.08 5.85 -4.93
C VAL A 18 10.67 4.54 -4.42
N ALA A 19 11.99 4.33 -4.58
CA ALA A 19 12.66 3.13 -4.09
C ALA A 19 12.48 2.96 -2.57
N ARG A 20 12.60 4.04 -1.78
CA ARG A 20 12.37 4.04 -0.33
C ARG A 20 10.92 3.71 0.02
N LEU A 21 9.94 4.25 -0.71
CA LEU A 21 8.53 3.94 -0.49
C LEU A 21 8.21 2.47 -0.77
N VAL A 22 8.69 1.94 -1.89
CA VAL A 22 8.51 0.51 -2.23
C VAL A 22 9.17 -0.39 -1.18
N SER A 23 10.38 -0.04 -0.74
CA SER A 23 11.09 -0.77 0.32
C SER A 23 10.30 -0.78 1.63
N ALA A 24 9.72 0.36 2.02
CA ALA A 24 8.89 0.48 3.21
C ALA A 24 7.64 -0.41 3.18
N LEU A 25 7.11 -0.70 1.97
CA LEU A 25 5.90 -1.51 1.76
C LEU A 25 6.19 -2.97 1.40
N THR A 26 7.47 -3.33 1.23
CA THR A 26 7.88 -4.68 0.82
C THR A 26 8.26 -5.51 2.04
N GLY A 27 7.61 -6.66 2.22
CA GLY A 27 7.92 -7.55 3.33
C GLY A 27 9.24 -8.28 3.15
N ASP A 28 10.05 -8.34 4.21
CA ASP A 28 11.31 -9.08 4.19
C ASP A 28 11.07 -10.58 4.00
N ARG A 29 11.44 -11.10 2.82
CA ARG A 29 11.23 -12.51 2.44
C ARG A 29 12.01 -13.50 3.30
N ARG A 30 13.03 -13.05 4.04
CA ARG A 30 13.79 -13.87 5.00
C ARG A 30 12.95 -14.20 6.24
N ILE A 31 11.93 -13.41 6.52
CA ILE A 31 10.99 -13.65 7.62
C ILE A 31 9.92 -14.65 7.17
N PRO A 32 9.62 -15.70 7.98
CA PRO A 32 8.53 -16.64 7.69
C PRO A 32 7.20 -15.93 7.46
N LYS A 33 6.41 -16.44 6.50
CA LYS A 33 5.20 -15.78 6.00
C LYS A 33 4.25 -15.30 7.11
N PRO A 34 3.88 -16.09 8.15
CA PRO A 34 2.95 -15.61 9.19
C PRO A 34 3.45 -14.34 9.88
N LYS A 35 4.67 -14.40 10.43
CA LYS A 35 5.32 -13.26 11.10
C LYS A 35 5.54 -12.08 10.16
N ARG A 36 5.84 -12.34 8.89
CA ARG A 36 6.00 -11.28 7.86
C ARG A 36 4.68 -10.54 7.61
N MET A 37 3.55 -11.25 7.61
CA MET A 37 2.24 -10.62 7.44
C MET A 37 1.85 -9.78 8.66
N ASP A 38 2.13 -10.25 9.87
CA ASP A 38 1.90 -9.47 11.08
C ASP A 38 2.71 -8.16 11.07
N LEU A 39 3.99 -8.24 10.67
CA LEU A 39 4.85 -7.07 10.55
C LEU A 39 4.37 -6.10 9.46
N LEU A 40 3.95 -6.62 8.29
CA LEU A 40 3.42 -5.82 7.19
C LEU A 40 2.08 -5.15 7.56
N ALA A 41 1.20 -5.83 8.30
CA ALA A 41 -0.06 -5.25 8.77
C ALA A 41 0.18 -4.05 9.70
N ASN A 42 1.21 -4.14 10.55
CA ASN A 42 1.59 -3.05 11.45
C ASN A 42 2.24 -1.85 10.74
N GLN A 43 2.59 -1.95 9.45
CA GLN A 43 3.23 -0.85 8.72
C GLN A 43 2.31 0.35 8.45
N ILE A 44 0.97 0.17 8.49
CA ILE A 44 0.02 1.29 8.33
C ILE A 44 0.22 2.32 9.43
N GLY A 45 0.56 1.90 10.66
CA GLY A 45 0.81 2.82 11.78
C GLY A 45 2.27 3.27 11.93
N LEU A 46 3.20 2.66 11.20
CA LEU A 46 4.65 2.84 11.39
C LEU A 46 5.35 3.50 10.19
N GLY A 47 4.72 3.49 9.01
CA GLY A 47 5.21 4.17 7.82
C GLY A 47 4.99 5.69 7.89
N GLY A 48 5.72 6.46 7.09
CA GLY A 48 5.39 7.86 6.84
C GLY A 48 4.10 8.00 6.03
N ALA A 49 3.42 9.14 6.11
CA ALA A 49 2.10 9.37 5.50
C ALA A 49 1.95 8.87 4.04
N PRO A 50 2.94 9.06 3.12
CA PRO A 50 2.81 8.55 1.76
C PRO A 50 2.76 7.02 1.67
N ALA A 51 3.53 6.30 2.50
CA ALA A 51 3.50 4.85 2.54
C ALA A 51 2.16 4.34 3.12
N GLN A 52 1.64 5.03 4.14
CA GLN A 52 0.33 4.69 4.73
C GLN A 52 -0.79 4.80 3.68
N ILE A 53 -0.82 5.87 2.89
CA ILE A 53 -1.82 6.08 1.83
C ILE A 53 -1.76 4.95 0.79
N ILE A 54 -0.57 4.60 0.31
CA ILE A 54 -0.42 3.50 -0.65
C ILE A 54 -0.90 2.19 -0.04
N LYS A 55 -0.59 1.93 1.24
CA LYS A 55 -1.01 0.69 1.89
C LYS A 55 -2.52 0.60 2.09
N LEU A 56 -3.18 1.72 2.39
CA LEU A 56 -4.63 1.79 2.49
C LEU A 56 -5.29 1.54 1.13
N ALA A 57 -4.76 2.12 0.04
CA ALA A 57 -5.25 1.88 -1.31
C ALA A 57 -5.09 0.41 -1.74
N ASP A 58 -3.95 -0.21 -1.42
CA ASP A 58 -3.67 -1.64 -1.65
C ASP A 58 -4.68 -2.54 -0.92
N LEU A 59 -4.94 -2.26 0.37
CA LEU A 59 -5.93 -3.00 1.16
C LEU A 59 -7.37 -2.79 0.68
N GLN A 60 -7.72 -1.56 0.28
CA GLN A 60 -9.01 -1.26 -0.31
C GLN A 60 -9.20 -2.07 -1.60
N HIS A 61 -8.20 -2.12 -2.46
CA HIS A 61 -8.20 -2.91 -3.68
C HIS A 61 -8.38 -4.41 -3.40
N ASP A 62 -7.64 -4.96 -2.44
CA ASP A 62 -7.78 -6.35 -2.00
C ASP A 62 -9.19 -6.65 -1.45
N CYS A 63 -9.75 -5.75 -0.64
CA CYS A 63 -11.11 -5.87 -0.12
C CYS A 63 -12.15 -5.91 -1.26
N PHE A 64 -12.03 -5.04 -2.26
CA PHE A 64 -12.91 -5.08 -3.43
C PHE A 64 -12.85 -6.42 -4.15
N HIS A 65 -11.63 -6.93 -4.37
CA HIS A 65 -11.42 -8.23 -4.99
C HIS A 65 -12.02 -9.39 -4.19
N LEU A 66 -11.81 -9.41 -2.87
CA LEU A 66 -12.31 -10.47 -1.99
C LEU A 66 -13.84 -10.47 -1.88
N LEU A 67 -14.47 -9.29 -1.94
CA LEU A 67 -15.92 -9.14 -1.89
C LEU A 67 -16.60 -9.42 -3.24
N GLY A 68 -15.83 -9.71 -4.31
CA GLY A 68 -16.36 -9.90 -5.65
C GLY A 68 -17.01 -8.64 -6.23
N LEU A 69 -16.72 -7.48 -5.65
CA LEU A 69 -17.22 -6.20 -6.10
C LEU A 69 -16.40 -5.76 -7.32
N PRO A 70 -17.03 -5.42 -8.45
CA PRO A 70 -16.30 -4.91 -9.60
C PRO A 70 -15.58 -3.61 -9.22
N LEU A 71 -14.29 -3.50 -9.57
CA LEU A 71 -13.55 -2.22 -9.60
C LEU A 71 -14.14 -1.34 -10.71
N GLY A 72 -15.33 -0.81 -10.47
CA GLY A 72 -16.17 -0.16 -11.45
C GLY A 72 -17.01 0.90 -10.78
N ARG A 73 -16.43 2.11 -10.73
CA ARG A 73 -16.87 3.31 -10.00
C ARG A 73 -16.79 3.16 -8.48
N PRO A 74 -16.03 4.02 -7.79
CA PRO A 74 -16.26 4.19 -6.37
C PRO A 74 -17.74 4.59 -6.21
N ASP A 75 -18.43 3.89 -5.33
CA ASP A 75 -19.72 4.35 -4.82
C ASP A 75 -19.53 5.80 -4.33
N GLU A 76 -20.48 6.70 -4.62
CA GLU A 76 -20.47 8.08 -4.11
C GLU A 76 -20.23 8.11 -2.60
N MET A 77 -20.78 7.14 -1.88
CA MET A 77 -20.59 6.96 -0.44
C MET A 77 -19.12 6.74 -0.05
N LEU A 78 -18.35 6.04 -0.89
CA LEU A 78 -16.95 5.75 -0.64
C LEU A 78 -16.06 6.98 -0.89
N LEU A 79 -16.41 7.81 -1.88
CA LEU A 79 -15.72 9.07 -2.14
C LEU A 79 -16.01 10.10 -1.06
N GLU A 80 -17.26 10.18 -0.58
CA GLU A 80 -17.62 11.03 0.55
C GLU A 80 -16.85 10.63 1.82
N LEU A 81 -16.82 9.33 2.15
CA LEU A 81 -16.09 8.83 3.31
C LEU A 81 -14.57 9.12 3.23
N MET A 82 -13.98 8.97 2.04
CA MET A 82 -12.57 9.30 1.82
C MET A 82 -12.32 10.82 1.91
N GLY A 83 -13.29 11.64 1.51
CA GLY A 83 -13.23 13.10 1.66
C GLY A 83 -13.22 13.52 3.13
N GLU A 84 -14.14 12.98 3.93
CA GLU A 84 -14.21 13.25 5.38
C GLU A 84 -12.92 12.87 6.10
N TRP A 85 -12.33 11.72 5.78
CA TRP A 85 -11.07 11.28 6.39
C TRP A 85 -9.87 12.17 6.02
N LEU A 86 -9.86 12.75 4.81
CA LEU A 86 -8.81 13.66 4.38
C LEU A 86 -8.93 15.04 5.03
N ASP A 87 -10.16 15.48 5.31
CA ASP A 87 -10.43 16.74 6.01
C ASP A 87 -10.06 16.65 7.50
N ASP A 88 -10.32 15.51 8.15
CA ASP A 88 -9.94 15.26 9.56
C ASP A 88 -8.41 15.15 9.78
N ALA A 89 -7.65 14.90 8.71
CA ALA A 89 -6.20 14.77 8.76
C ALA A 89 -5.42 16.10 8.59
N ARG A 90 -6.13 17.23 8.44
CA ARG A 90 -5.56 18.59 8.33
C ARG A 90 -5.55 19.34 9.65
#